data_AF-A0A1V4VYS1-F1
#
_entry.id   AF-A0A1V4VYS1-F1
#
_cell.length_a   1.000
_cell.length_b   1.000
_cell.length_c   1.000
_cell.angle_alpha   90.00
_cell.angle_beta   90.00
_cell.angle_gamma   90.00
#
_symmetry.space_group_name_H-M   'P 1'
#
loop_
_entity.id
_entity.type
_entity.pdbx_description
1 polymer ?
#
loop_
_entity_poly.entity_id
_entity_poly.type
_entity_poly.pdbx_seq_one_letter_code
_entity_poly.pdbx_strand_id
1 'polypeptide(L)'
;MFKKRNKLLLICLLLISILSCNTPVYAAYVPLGNIGLSSSEINNADGLERPLYDLVPATGVYISSVFLTVTCTSWNVKIFIYDNGTLVKEGSVFSGTTGTIAWTNQSGSSHIYVTYKHASSGAVGSFQVQPSSYYTISVDIAEQGALIEARNAANTAATNATSAMNAANAAIIAASNAQTAANTAASNASTAATNAANANTNAGTAASRAQTTINQTMYNGAYGGSSENVADIAGYMKNQQLPGISTQIDNLNTTINNFTGADKTAPTVKVKTLSGALATSGNSVQAIVTITDSNDSTFTYSINGGSYFSVPGNKIISLPVSTFGPNAITVNVKDAVGNIGSDTIIIRKL
;
A
#
# COMPACT_ATOMS: atom_id res chain seq x y z
N MET A 1 -27.27 29.28 -26.21
CA MET A 1 -26.78 30.51 -26.88
C MET A 1 -26.22 31.60 -25.92
N PHE A 2 -26.39 31.48 -24.59
CA PHE A 2 -25.97 32.54 -23.63
C PHE A 2 -24.51 32.47 -23.10
N LYS A 3 -23.77 31.37 -23.28
CA LYS A 3 -22.42 31.20 -22.69
C LYS A 3 -21.28 31.96 -23.39
N LYS A 4 -21.44 32.40 -24.64
CA LYS A 4 -20.36 33.09 -25.40
C LYS A 4 -20.32 34.60 -25.18
N ARG A 5 -21.43 35.25 -24.79
CA ARG A 5 -21.48 36.71 -24.61
C ARG A 5 -20.83 37.20 -23.31
N ASN A 6 -20.85 36.40 -22.23
CA ASN A 6 -20.25 36.80 -20.95
C ASN A 6 -18.72 36.78 -20.94
N LYS A 7 -18.07 35.96 -21.78
CA LYS A 7 -16.61 35.95 -21.90
C LYS A 7 -16.07 37.20 -22.61
N LEU A 8 -16.83 37.75 -23.57
CA LEU A 8 -16.43 38.95 -24.30
C LEU A 8 -16.51 40.20 -23.40
N LEU A 9 -17.53 40.30 -22.55
CA LEU A 9 -17.69 41.43 -21.62
C LEU A 9 -16.60 41.46 -20.54
N LEU A 10 -16.20 40.30 -20.03
CA LEU A 10 -15.13 40.18 -19.02
C LEU A 10 -13.75 40.52 -19.61
N ILE A 11 -13.49 40.16 -20.87
CA ILE A 11 -12.25 40.52 -21.58
C ILE A 11 -12.21 42.03 -21.87
N CYS A 12 -13.34 42.67 -22.23
CA CYS A 12 -13.40 44.12 -22.42
C CYS A 12 -13.17 44.90 -21.11
N LEU A 13 -13.69 44.43 -19.97
CA LEU A 13 -13.44 45.06 -18.67
C LEU A 13 -11.98 44.89 -18.19
N LEU A 14 -11.36 43.74 -18.47
CA LEU A 14 -9.95 43.50 -18.15
C LEU A 14 -9.01 44.36 -19.00
N LEU A 15 -9.32 44.58 -20.29
CA LEU A 15 -8.53 45.47 -21.16
C LEU A 15 -8.64 46.94 -20.74
N ILE A 16 -9.80 47.41 -20.25
CA ILE A 16 -9.96 48.79 -19.78
C ILE A 16 -9.16 49.05 -18.49
N SER A 17 -8.99 48.04 -17.62
CA SER A 17 -8.14 48.16 -16.42
C SER A 17 -6.63 48.09 -16.71
N ILE A 18 -6.21 47.42 -17.79
CA ILE A 18 -4.78 47.31 -18.15
C ILE A 18 -4.30 48.55 -18.94
N LEU A 19 -5.18 49.24 -19.67
CA LEU A 19 -4.82 50.44 -20.45
C LEU A 19 -4.85 51.76 -19.64
N SER A 20 -5.25 51.78 -18.37
CA SER A 20 -5.45 53.02 -17.60
C SER A 20 -4.40 53.33 -16.52
N CYS A 21 -3.32 52.54 -16.40
CA CYS A 21 -2.32 52.76 -15.35
C CYS A 21 -0.89 52.64 -15.88
N ASN A 22 -0.42 53.65 -16.63
CA ASN A 22 1.02 53.79 -16.95
C ASN A 22 1.40 55.23 -17.38
N THR A 23 0.88 56.24 -16.70
CA THR A 23 1.51 57.56 -16.72
C THR A 23 2.31 57.75 -15.44
N PRO A 24 3.66 57.73 -15.48
CA PRO A 24 4.45 58.13 -14.33
C PRO A 24 4.17 59.61 -14.06
N VAL A 25 3.64 59.90 -12.86
CA VAL A 25 3.54 61.27 -12.35
C VAL A 25 4.96 61.72 -12.06
N TYR A 26 5.54 62.52 -12.95
CA TYR A 26 6.81 63.18 -12.70
C TYR A 26 6.61 64.21 -11.59
N ALA A 27 7.24 63.98 -10.44
CA ALA A 27 7.36 64.97 -9.38
C ALA A 27 8.05 66.21 -9.94
N ALA A 28 7.48 67.39 -9.70
CA ALA A 28 8.05 68.66 -10.11
C ALA A 28 9.47 68.82 -9.50
N TYR A 29 10.46 69.02 -10.36
CA TYR A 29 11.84 69.33 -9.98
C TYR A 29 11.87 70.73 -9.34
N VAL A 30 12.02 70.81 -8.03
CA VAL A 30 12.32 72.06 -7.33
C VAL A 30 13.84 72.20 -7.29
N PRO A 31 14.44 73.25 -7.89
CA PRO A 31 15.89 73.39 -7.92
C PRO A 31 16.45 73.61 -6.50
N LEU A 32 17.61 73.00 -6.24
CA LEU A 32 18.43 73.19 -5.04
C LEU A 32 18.89 74.66 -4.95
N GLY A 33 18.09 75.51 -4.33
CA GLY A 33 18.44 76.89 -4.02
C GLY A 33 19.01 77.01 -2.60
N ASN A 34 20.04 77.84 -2.44
CA ASN A 34 20.55 78.24 -1.13
C ASN A 34 19.45 78.97 -0.35
N ILE A 35 19.13 78.52 0.85
CA ILE A 35 18.23 79.22 1.76
C ILE A 35 19.06 80.20 2.59
N GLY A 36 18.97 81.49 2.28
CA GLY A 36 19.57 82.56 3.08
C GLY A 36 18.59 83.02 4.16
N LEU A 37 19.00 82.92 5.42
CA LEU A 37 18.21 83.42 6.57
C LEU A 37 18.94 84.63 7.17
N SER A 38 18.27 85.78 7.26
CA SER A 38 18.78 86.98 7.92
C SER A 38 17.81 87.45 9.02
N SER A 39 18.37 87.97 10.11
CA SER A 39 17.60 88.57 11.21
C SER A 39 18.34 89.78 11.79
N SER A 40 17.62 90.83 12.18
CA SER A 40 18.18 92.02 12.83
C SER A 40 17.57 92.26 14.22
N GLU A 41 18.46 92.51 15.20
CA GLU A 41 18.27 92.89 16.61
C GLU A 41 17.68 91.86 17.61
N ILE A 42 18.33 91.78 18.79
CA ILE A 42 18.12 90.79 19.85
C ILE A 42 17.98 91.55 21.19
N ASN A 43 16.84 91.43 21.87
CA ASN A 43 16.68 91.86 23.27
C ASN A 43 15.59 91.00 23.94
N ASN A 44 15.95 90.14 24.93
CA ASN A 44 15.19 89.80 26.17
C ASN A 44 15.69 88.52 26.90
N ALA A 45 15.19 88.30 28.13
CA ALA A 45 15.92 87.78 29.30
C ALA A 45 15.28 86.58 30.07
N ASP A 46 14.85 85.49 29.41
CA ASP A 46 14.02 84.43 30.05
C ASP A 46 14.58 82.98 30.09
N GLY A 47 15.89 82.76 30.03
CA GLY A 47 16.44 81.52 30.61
C GLY A 47 16.50 80.24 29.75
N LEU A 48 15.74 80.13 28.65
CA LEU A 48 15.40 78.82 28.07
C LEU A 48 15.94 78.62 26.65
N GLU A 49 16.76 77.57 26.42
CA GLU A 49 17.25 77.19 25.09
C GLU A 49 16.08 76.87 24.14
N ARG A 50 15.85 77.72 23.14
CA ARG A 50 14.81 77.53 22.12
C ARG A 50 15.43 77.50 20.72
N PRO A 51 14.96 76.63 19.82
CA PRO A 51 15.44 76.61 18.44
C PRO A 51 15.08 77.93 17.75
N LEU A 52 16.06 78.56 17.09
CA LEU A 52 15.84 79.74 16.24
C LEU A 52 15.12 79.34 14.96
N TYR A 53 15.54 78.20 14.39
CA TYR A 53 14.98 77.62 13.20
C TYR A 53 14.99 76.10 13.33
N ASP A 54 13.87 75.50 12.94
CA ASP A 54 13.71 74.06 12.77
C ASP A 54 13.45 73.80 11.28
N LEU A 55 14.47 73.24 10.59
CA LEU A 55 14.42 72.97 9.16
C LEU A 55 14.24 71.47 8.93
N VAL A 56 13.01 71.09 8.57
CA VAL A 56 12.64 69.72 8.17
C VAL A 56 12.41 69.69 6.65
N PRO A 57 13.40 69.28 5.83
CA PRO A 57 13.17 69.06 4.41
C PRO A 57 12.14 67.95 4.18
N ALA A 58 11.36 68.07 3.10
CA ALA A 58 10.47 67.00 2.65
C ALA A 58 11.29 65.74 2.29
N THR A 59 10.66 64.56 2.38
CA THR A 59 11.30 63.27 2.11
C THR A 59 12.01 63.27 0.74
N GLY A 60 13.33 63.08 0.73
CA GLY A 60 14.16 63.08 -0.48
C GLY A 60 14.86 64.40 -0.82
N VAL A 61 14.62 65.47 -0.05
CA VAL A 61 15.35 66.74 -0.14
C VAL A 61 16.41 66.80 0.96
N TYR A 62 17.61 67.26 0.61
CA TYR A 62 18.73 67.37 1.55
C TYR A 62 19.18 68.83 1.66
N ILE A 63 19.46 69.28 2.87
CA ILE A 63 20.04 70.61 3.09
C ILE A 63 21.55 70.50 2.89
N SER A 64 22.05 71.07 1.79
CA SER A 64 23.48 71.02 1.42
C SER A 64 24.34 72.05 2.16
N SER A 65 23.75 73.18 2.58
CA SER A 65 24.44 74.21 3.33
C SER A 65 23.49 75.09 4.12
N VAL A 66 23.98 75.60 5.25
CA VAL A 66 23.31 76.60 6.07
C VAL A 66 24.26 77.78 6.24
N PHE A 67 23.79 78.96 5.83
CA PHE A 67 24.49 80.23 6.04
C PHE A 67 23.67 81.07 6.99
N LEU A 68 24.24 81.37 8.16
CA LEU A 68 23.65 82.28 9.11
C LEU A 68 24.56 83.50 9.29
N THR A 69 24.02 84.67 9.03
CA THR A 69 24.69 85.94 9.34
C THR A 69 24.00 86.56 10.54
N VAL A 70 24.76 86.78 11.61
CA VAL A 70 24.26 87.39 12.85
C VAL A 70 25.00 88.69 13.08
N THR A 71 24.24 89.76 13.29
CA THR A 71 24.77 91.07 13.67
C THR A 71 24.39 91.32 15.13
N CYS A 72 25.40 91.46 15.98
CA CYS A 72 25.21 91.71 17.41
C CYS A 72 25.69 93.13 17.75
N THR A 73 24.81 93.96 18.29
CA THR A 73 25.14 95.37 18.59
C THR A 73 25.75 95.58 19.98
N SER A 74 25.47 94.69 20.94
CA SER A 74 25.80 94.92 22.37
C SER A 74 26.23 93.68 23.16
N TRP A 75 26.23 92.47 22.56
CA TRP A 75 26.41 91.21 23.29
C TRP A 75 27.26 90.20 22.53
N ASN A 76 27.94 89.31 23.27
CA ASN A 76 28.64 88.16 22.69
C ASN A 76 27.69 86.96 22.62
N VAL A 77 27.50 86.44 21.41
CA VAL A 77 26.57 85.35 21.13
C VAL A 77 27.34 84.14 20.64
N LYS A 78 27.09 82.97 21.26
CA LYS A 78 27.49 81.68 20.71
C LYS A 78 26.34 81.10 19.92
N ILE A 79 26.62 80.52 18.77
CA ILE A 79 25.63 79.91 17.87
C ILE A 79 26.01 78.45 17.70
N PHE A 80 25.01 77.59 17.77
CA PHE A 80 25.13 76.15 17.69
C PHE A 80 24.24 75.64 16.57
N ILE A 81 24.79 74.81 15.69
CA ILE A 81 24.07 74.14 14.62
C ILE A 81 24.09 72.65 14.95
N TYR A 82 22.92 72.04 14.99
CA TYR A 82 22.72 70.62 15.21
C TYR A 82 22.16 69.98 13.95
N ASP A 83 22.61 68.76 13.66
CA ASP A 83 22.08 67.87 12.63
C ASP A 83 21.51 66.64 13.32
N ASN A 84 20.23 66.36 13.11
CA ASN A 84 19.51 65.22 13.72
C ASN A 84 19.78 65.11 15.25
N GLY A 85 19.81 66.27 15.94
CA GLY A 85 20.06 66.36 17.38
C GLY A 85 21.53 66.34 17.82
N THR A 86 22.49 66.19 16.91
CA THR A 86 23.94 66.19 17.21
C THR A 86 24.56 67.55 16.87
N LEU A 87 25.32 68.15 17.79
CA LEU A 87 26.02 69.41 17.53
C LEU A 87 27.08 69.23 16.44
N VAL A 88 26.92 69.88 15.30
CA VAL A 88 27.85 69.81 14.15
C VAL A 88 28.71 71.05 14.00
N LYS A 89 28.28 72.20 14.53
CA LYS A 89 29.08 73.43 14.49
C LYS A 89 28.78 74.35 15.65
N GLU A 90 29.82 74.90 16.25
CA GLU A 90 29.74 76.04 17.17
C GLU A 90 30.50 77.22 16.53
N GLY A 91 29.93 78.43 16.67
CA GLY A 91 30.62 79.67 16.34
C GLY A 91 30.28 80.76 17.35
N SER A 92 31.05 81.84 17.34
CA SER A 92 30.85 82.98 18.23
C SER A 92 30.85 84.27 17.44
N VAL A 93 29.94 85.18 17.78
CA VAL A 93 29.85 86.53 17.24
C VAL A 93 29.98 87.50 18.39
N PHE A 94 30.91 88.44 18.29
CA PHE A 94 31.24 89.38 19.36
C PHE A 94 30.45 90.69 19.20
N SER A 95 30.24 91.37 20.32
CA SER A 95 29.54 92.66 20.37
C SER A 95 30.15 93.67 19.39
N GLY A 96 29.29 94.39 18.66
CA GLY A 96 29.69 95.42 17.71
C GLY A 96 30.18 94.87 16.36
N THR A 97 30.01 93.57 16.09
CA THR A 97 30.43 92.94 14.83
C THR A 97 29.31 92.14 14.17
N THR A 98 29.40 92.00 12.85
CA THR A 98 28.64 91.02 12.08
C THR A 98 29.52 89.79 11.89
N GLY A 99 29.03 88.63 12.32
CA GLY A 99 29.68 87.35 12.09
C GLY A 99 28.82 86.45 11.20
N THR A 100 29.46 85.76 10.27
CA THR A 100 28.81 84.72 9.45
C THR A 100 29.32 83.36 9.89
N ILE A 101 28.39 82.45 10.17
CA ILE A 101 28.68 81.04 10.40
C ILE A 101 28.11 80.28 9.21
N ALA A 102 29.01 79.64 8.47
CA ALA A 102 28.68 78.75 7.39
C ALA A 102 28.92 77.31 7.85
N TRP A 103 27.94 76.45 7.60
CA TRP A 103 28.11 75.00 7.68
C TRP A 103 27.66 74.39 6.35
N THR A 104 28.61 73.78 5.65
CA THR A 104 28.33 73.00 4.45
C THR A 104 28.22 71.54 4.86
N ASN A 105 27.07 70.96 4.57
CA ASN A 105 26.78 69.59 4.85
C ASN A 105 27.40 68.68 3.78
N GLN A 106 28.23 67.72 4.18
CA GLN A 106 28.82 66.78 3.23
C GLN A 106 28.02 65.47 3.07
N SER A 107 27.00 65.21 3.90
CA SER A 107 26.36 63.89 3.98
C SER A 107 24.83 63.86 3.89
N GLY A 108 24.17 64.99 3.58
CA GLY A 108 22.74 65.01 3.29
C GLY A 108 21.85 64.81 4.52
N SER A 109 21.71 65.86 5.31
CA SER A 109 20.95 65.85 6.56
C SER A 109 19.46 66.02 6.30
N SER A 110 18.66 65.23 7.02
CA SER A 110 17.20 65.26 7.02
C SER A 110 16.60 66.21 8.04
N HIS A 111 17.41 66.80 8.95
CA HIS A 111 16.92 67.69 10.00
C HIS A 111 18.02 68.59 10.54
N ILE A 112 17.85 69.91 10.48
CA ILE A 112 18.82 70.86 11.05
C ILE A 112 18.14 71.77 12.07
N TYR A 113 18.78 71.94 13.22
CA TYR A 113 18.40 72.90 14.26
C TYR A 113 19.50 73.93 14.46
N VAL A 114 19.12 75.20 14.52
CA VAL A 114 20.05 76.27 14.91
C VAL A 114 19.57 76.89 16.20
N THR A 115 20.47 77.01 17.18
CA THR A 115 20.21 77.67 18.47
C THR A 115 21.37 78.59 18.82
N TYR A 116 21.20 79.41 19.85
CA TYR A 116 22.21 80.34 20.32
C TYR A 116 22.19 80.41 21.84
N LYS A 117 23.34 80.79 22.41
CA LYS A 117 23.51 80.99 23.84
C LYS A 117 24.28 82.27 24.08
N HIS A 118 23.82 83.07 25.03
CA HIS A 118 24.56 84.23 25.49
C HIS A 118 25.81 83.79 26.27
N ALA A 119 26.97 84.43 26.02
CA ALA A 119 28.24 83.97 26.57
C ALA A 119 28.39 84.21 28.10
N SER A 120 27.58 85.09 28.70
CA SER A 120 27.75 85.52 30.10
C SER A 120 26.52 85.41 31.00
N SER A 121 25.41 84.82 30.55
CA SER A 121 24.25 84.54 31.42
C SER A 121 23.43 83.38 30.87
N GLY A 122 22.89 82.54 31.75
CA GLY A 122 22.01 81.42 31.40
C GLY A 122 20.60 81.87 30.97
N ALA A 123 20.49 82.86 30.09
CA ALA A 123 19.23 83.37 29.56
C ALA A 123 19.16 83.33 28.03
N VAL A 124 18.06 82.79 27.49
CA VAL A 124 17.77 82.63 26.06
C VAL A 124 16.27 82.89 25.87
N GLY A 125 15.88 83.70 24.85
CA GLY A 125 14.51 84.23 24.69
C GLY A 125 13.86 84.08 23.32
N SER A 126 12.57 84.47 23.23
CA SER A 126 11.64 84.24 22.10
C SER A 126 11.43 85.43 21.14
N PHE A 127 10.92 85.16 19.91
CA PHE A 127 10.81 86.10 18.78
C PHE A 127 9.37 86.48 18.40
N GLN A 128 9.19 87.68 17.82
CA GLN A 128 8.02 88.06 17.02
C GLN A 128 8.51 88.73 15.72
N VAL A 129 7.98 88.28 14.57
CA VAL A 129 8.42 88.73 13.23
C VAL A 129 7.67 90.00 12.83
N GLN A 130 8.40 91.06 12.49
CA GLN A 130 7.85 92.24 11.82
C GLN A 130 8.60 92.43 10.49
N PRO A 131 7.94 92.41 9.32
CA PRO A 131 8.62 92.37 8.04
C PRO A 131 9.01 93.77 7.57
N SER A 132 10.28 93.96 7.24
CA SER A 132 10.70 94.99 6.27
C SER A 132 11.51 94.33 5.15
N SER A 133 10.85 94.17 4.01
CA SER A 133 11.43 93.99 2.67
C SER A 133 12.15 92.67 2.38
N TYR A 134 11.45 91.71 1.74
CA TYR A 134 11.76 91.14 0.40
C TYR A 134 10.99 89.82 0.13
N TYR A 135 10.51 89.69 -1.12
CA TYR A 135 9.95 88.52 -1.83
C TYR A 135 9.03 87.56 -1.05
N THR A 136 7.75 87.89 -0.99
CA THR A 136 6.70 86.87 -0.90
C THR A 136 6.58 86.15 -2.25
N ILE A 137 7.12 84.92 -2.36
CA ILE A 137 6.47 83.93 -3.22
C ILE A 137 5.23 83.50 -2.45
N SER A 138 4.15 84.24 -2.66
CA SER A 138 2.82 83.78 -2.29
C SER A 138 2.49 82.63 -3.24
N VAL A 139 2.86 81.39 -2.89
CA VAL A 139 2.10 80.26 -3.43
C VAL A 139 0.74 80.37 -2.78
N ASP A 140 -0.26 80.68 -3.57
CA ASP A 140 -1.63 80.83 -3.14
C ASP A 140 -2.07 79.52 -2.43
N ILE A 141 -2.14 79.52 -1.10
CA ILE A 141 -2.63 78.39 -0.28
C ILE A 141 -4.15 78.56 -0.04
N ALA A 142 -4.86 79.20 -0.97
CA ALA A 142 -6.31 79.40 -0.85
C ALA A 142 -7.15 78.17 -1.31
N GLU A 143 -6.53 77.10 -1.83
CA GLU A 143 -7.22 75.86 -2.25
C GLU A 143 -6.66 74.56 -1.62
N GLN A 144 -5.82 74.64 -0.58
CA GLN A 144 -5.20 73.42 -0.02
C GLN A 144 -6.17 72.47 0.69
N GLY A 145 -7.29 72.96 1.25
CA GLY A 145 -8.29 72.09 1.87
C GLY A 145 -8.87 71.09 0.86
N ALA A 146 -9.31 71.58 -0.30
CA ALA A 146 -9.90 70.76 -1.35
C ALA A 146 -8.89 69.77 -1.95
N LEU A 147 -7.62 70.17 -2.14
CA LEU A 147 -6.58 69.27 -2.64
C LEU A 147 -6.19 68.17 -1.62
N ILE A 148 -6.12 68.52 -0.32
CA ILE A 148 -5.86 67.54 0.74
C ILE A 148 -7.02 66.55 0.85
N GLU A 149 -8.27 67.03 0.83
CA GLU A 149 -9.46 66.19 0.84
C GLU A 149 -9.51 65.27 -0.39
N ALA A 150 -9.25 65.79 -1.59
CA ALA A 150 -9.20 64.99 -2.81
C ALA A 150 -8.12 63.91 -2.75
N ARG A 151 -6.92 64.24 -2.25
CA ARG A 151 -5.84 63.26 -2.05
C ARG A 151 -6.23 62.19 -1.04
N ASN A 152 -6.83 62.59 0.10
CA ASN A 152 -7.27 61.64 1.11
C ASN A 152 -8.36 60.71 0.56
N ALA A 153 -9.34 61.25 -0.17
CA ALA A 153 -10.38 60.47 -0.83
C ALA A 153 -9.80 59.50 -1.88
N ALA A 154 -8.82 59.94 -2.68
CA ALA A 154 -8.11 59.08 -3.63
C ALA A 154 -7.35 57.94 -2.93
N ASN A 155 -6.66 58.24 -1.82
CA ASN A 155 -5.97 57.24 -1.02
C ASN A 155 -6.95 56.23 -0.41
N THR A 156 -8.07 56.70 0.16
CA THR A 156 -9.14 55.82 0.66
C THR A 156 -9.72 54.94 -0.45
N ALA A 157 -9.97 55.50 -1.63
CA ALA A 157 -10.44 54.73 -2.78
C ALA A 157 -9.43 53.66 -3.22
N ALA A 158 -8.13 53.97 -3.25
CA ALA A 158 -7.06 53.02 -3.57
C ALA A 158 -6.96 51.89 -2.53
N THR A 159 -7.08 52.18 -1.24
CA THR A 159 -7.14 51.17 -0.17
C THR A 159 -8.37 50.28 -0.31
N ASN A 160 -9.54 50.86 -0.61
CA ASN A 160 -10.78 50.11 -0.83
C ASN A 160 -10.68 49.20 -2.06
N ALA A 161 -10.11 49.68 -3.16
CA ALA A 161 -9.88 48.89 -4.37
C ALA A 161 -8.94 47.71 -4.11
N THR A 162 -7.85 47.94 -3.38
CA THR A 162 -6.90 46.87 -2.97
C THR A 162 -7.60 45.82 -2.11
N SER A 163 -8.41 46.25 -1.14
CA SER A 163 -9.18 45.35 -0.28
C SER A 163 -10.20 44.52 -1.07
N ALA A 164 -10.90 45.14 -2.03
CA ALA A 164 -11.84 44.45 -2.92
C ALA A 164 -11.15 43.42 -3.82
N MET A 165 -9.97 43.75 -4.37
CA MET A 165 -9.15 42.82 -5.15
C MET A 165 -8.70 41.62 -4.30
N ASN A 166 -8.24 41.85 -3.08
CA ASN A 166 -7.84 40.78 -2.15
C ASN A 166 -9.03 39.87 -1.80
N ALA A 167 -10.22 40.44 -1.56
CA ALA A 167 -11.44 39.67 -1.31
C ALA A 167 -11.86 38.84 -2.54
N ALA A 168 -11.74 39.40 -3.76
CA ALA A 168 -12.02 38.67 -4.99
C ALA A 168 -11.04 37.49 -5.20
N ASN A 169 -9.75 37.70 -4.93
CA ASN A 169 -8.74 36.63 -4.99
C ASN A 169 -9.02 35.52 -3.98
N ALA A 170 -9.39 35.86 -2.75
CA ALA A 170 -9.79 34.89 -1.73
C ALA A 170 -11.02 34.07 -2.17
N ALA A 171 -12.02 34.72 -2.77
CA ALA A 171 -13.20 34.04 -3.31
C ALA A 171 -12.85 33.07 -4.45
N ILE A 172 -11.92 33.43 -5.35
CA ILE A 172 -11.44 32.55 -6.42
C ILE A 172 -10.75 31.31 -5.83
N ILE A 173 -9.89 31.49 -4.82
CA ILE A 173 -9.21 30.37 -4.13
C ILE A 173 -10.23 29.46 -3.45
N ALA A 174 -11.20 30.03 -2.73
CA ALA A 174 -12.27 29.26 -2.09
C ALA A 174 -13.10 28.45 -3.09
N ALA A 175 -13.43 29.03 -4.25
CA ALA A 175 -14.13 28.32 -5.32
C ALA A 175 -13.30 27.17 -5.91
N SER A 176 -11.99 27.36 -6.10
CA SER A 176 -11.08 26.31 -6.56
C SER A 176 -10.97 25.14 -5.57
N ASN A 177 -10.87 25.46 -4.27
CA ASN A 177 -10.85 24.46 -3.20
C ASN A 177 -12.17 23.68 -3.13
N ALA A 178 -13.31 24.37 -3.26
CA ALA A 178 -14.62 23.74 -3.30
C ALA A 178 -14.78 22.80 -4.51
N GLN A 179 -14.30 23.21 -5.70
CA GLN A 179 -14.30 22.36 -6.89
C GLN A 179 -13.42 21.12 -6.71
N THR A 180 -12.25 21.28 -6.09
CA THR A 180 -11.34 20.16 -5.80
C THR A 180 -11.99 19.16 -4.84
N ALA A 181 -12.59 19.65 -3.75
CA ALA A 181 -13.32 18.82 -2.79
C ALA A 181 -14.50 18.08 -3.45
N ALA A 182 -15.25 18.75 -4.33
CA ALA A 182 -16.33 18.15 -5.10
C ALA A 182 -15.82 17.03 -6.03
N ASN A 183 -14.70 17.25 -6.72
CA ASN A 183 -14.08 16.25 -7.59
C ASN A 183 -13.59 15.03 -6.79
N THR A 184 -12.95 15.24 -5.63
CA THR A 184 -12.54 14.16 -4.73
C THR A 184 -13.73 13.37 -4.22
N ALA A 185 -14.81 14.04 -3.81
CA ALA A 185 -16.04 13.37 -3.37
C ALA A 185 -16.66 12.53 -4.49
N ALA A 186 -16.70 13.05 -5.73
CA ALA A 186 -17.20 12.32 -6.89
C ALA A 186 -16.34 11.07 -7.21
N SER A 187 -15.02 11.19 -7.14
CA SER A 187 -14.10 10.06 -7.32
C SER A 187 -14.29 8.98 -6.24
N ASN A 188 -14.39 9.39 -4.97
CA ASN A 188 -14.66 8.47 -3.85
C ASN A 188 -15.99 7.73 -4.01
N ALA A 189 -17.04 8.44 -4.44
CA ALA A 189 -18.35 7.85 -4.72
C ALA A 189 -18.28 6.82 -5.87
N SER A 190 -17.54 7.13 -6.95
CA SER A 190 -17.32 6.18 -8.05
C SER A 190 -16.59 4.93 -7.60
N THR A 191 -15.55 5.06 -6.78
CA THR A 191 -14.80 3.92 -6.23
C THR A 191 -15.68 3.06 -5.33
N ALA A 192 -16.50 3.68 -4.47
CA ALA A 192 -17.44 2.98 -3.62
C ALA A 192 -18.49 2.17 -4.43
N ALA A 193 -19.02 2.76 -5.51
CA ALA A 193 -19.94 2.08 -6.41
C ALA A 193 -19.31 0.85 -7.09
N THR A 194 -18.06 0.97 -7.57
CA THR A 194 -17.31 -0.17 -8.15
C THR A 194 -17.08 -1.27 -7.12
N ASN A 195 -16.68 -0.93 -5.89
CA ASN A 195 -16.47 -1.90 -4.83
C ASN A 195 -17.76 -2.65 -4.46
N ALA A 196 -18.90 -1.94 -4.41
CA ALA A 196 -20.21 -2.55 -4.17
C ALA A 196 -20.61 -3.52 -5.29
N ALA A 197 -20.39 -3.14 -6.57
CA ALA A 197 -20.66 -4.01 -7.71
C ALA A 197 -19.79 -5.29 -7.68
N ASN A 198 -18.51 -5.16 -7.35
CA ASN A 198 -17.60 -6.29 -7.19
C ASN A 198 -18.04 -7.23 -6.05
N ALA A 199 -18.46 -6.67 -4.91
CA ALA A 199 -18.98 -7.46 -3.79
C ALA A 199 -20.24 -8.26 -4.18
N ASN A 200 -21.15 -7.65 -4.93
CA ASN A 200 -22.36 -8.33 -5.45
C ASN A 200 -22.01 -9.48 -6.40
N THR A 201 -21.07 -9.27 -7.33
CA THR A 201 -20.59 -10.33 -8.24
C THR A 201 -19.93 -11.49 -7.48
N ASN A 202 -19.12 -11.20 -6.47
CA ASN A 202 -18.49 -12.21 -5.63
C ASN A 202 -19.52 -13.01 -4.83
N ALA A 203 -20.53 -12.33 -4.27
CA ALA A 203 -21.63 -12.99 -3.57
C ALA A 203 -22.43 -13.91 -4.50
N GLY A 204 -22.75 -13.48 -5.72
CA GLY A 204 -23.41 -14.31 -6.73
C GLY A 204 -22.58 -15.53 -7.14
N THR A 205 -21.26 -15.35 -7.29
CA THR A 205 -20.33 -16.45 -7.58
C THR A 205 -20.29 -17.47 -6.44
N ALA A 206 -20.21 -17.00 -5.19
CA ALA A 206 -20.23 -17.87 -4.01
C ALA A 206 -21.55 -18.66 -3.91
N ALA A 207 -22.69 -18.00 -4.15
CA ALA A 207 -24.00 -18.65 -4.18
C ALA A 207 -24.08 -19.73 -5.27
N SER A 208 -23.60 -19.43 -6.48
CA SER A 208 -23.56 -20.39 -7.59
C SER A 208 -22.67 -21.61 -7.29
N ARG A 209 -21.49 -21.38 -6.69
CA ARG A 209 -20.60 -22.47 -6.24
C ARG A 209 -21.26 -23.31 -5.15
N ALA A 210 -21.90 -22.68 -4.16
CA ALA A 210 -22.63 -23.39 -3.13
C ALA A 210 -23.75 -24.25 -3.72
N GLN A 211 -24.52 -23.71 -4.67
CA GLN A 211 -25.56 -24.47 -5.38
C GLN A 211 -24.96 -25.63 -6.19
N THR A 212 -23.81 -25.41 -6.85
CA THR A 212 -23.11 -26.46 -7.58
C THR A 212 -22.65 -27.56 -6.65
N THR A 213 -22.05 -27.21 -5.51
CA THR A 213 -21.66 -28.18 -4.48
C THR A 213 -22.88 -28.93 -3.98
N ILE A 214 -23.99 -28.25 -3.66
CA ILE A 214 -25.26 -28.89 -3.29
C ILE A 214 -25.68 -29.92 -4.35
N ASN A 215 -25.67 -29.54 -5.63
CA ASN A 215 -26.06 -30.41 -6.74
C ASN A 215 -25.06 -31.56 -7.04
N GLN A 216 -23.84 -31.48 -6.52
CA GLN A 216 -22.78 -32.48 -6.71
C GLN A 216 -22.63 -33.41 -5.50
N THR A 217 -22.75 -32.88 -4.28
CA THR A 217 -22.66 -33.66 -3.04
C THR A 217 -23.99 -34.31 -2.70
N MET A 218 -25.10 -33.67 -3.02
CA MET A 218 -26.36 -34.37 -3.25
C MET A 218 -26.36 -34.78 -4.71
N TYR A 219 -26.27 -36.09 -4.98
CA TYR A 219 -26.71 -36.63 -6.26
C TYR A 219 -28.02 -35.91 -6.65
N ASN A 220 -28.07 -35.26 -7.81
CA ASN A 220 -29.26 -34.52 -8.28
C ASN A 220 -30.45 -35.43 -8.64
N GLY A 221 -30.34 -36.72 -8.34
CA GLY A 221 -31.49 -37.56 -8.08
C GLY A 221 -31.70 -37.56 -6.58
N ALA A 222 -32.88 -37.15 -6.13
CA ALA A 222 -33.39 -37.80 -4.95
C ALA A 222 -33.26 -39.32 -5.18
N TYR A 223 -32.37 -40.00 -4.46
CA TYR A 223 -32.76 -41.28 -3.88
C TYR A 223 -33.87 -40.94 -2.87
N GLY A 224 -35.03 -40.56 -3.42
CA GLY A 224 -36.23 -40.17 -2.70
C GLY A 224 -37.28 -39.50 -3.58
N GLY A 225 -37.32 -39.74 -4.90
CA GLY A 225 -38.58 -39.54 -5.62
C GLY A 225 -39.67 -40.38 -4.92
N SER A 226 -40.95 -40.05 -5.07
CA SER A 226 -42.05 -40.86 -4.52
C SER A 226 -42.05 -42.34 -4.99
N SER A 227 -41.10 -42.74 -5.83
CA SER A 227 -40.81 -44.11 -6.27
C SER A 227 -39.43 -44.67 -5.87
N GLU A 228 -38.45 -43.90 -5.38
CA GLU A 228 -37.08 -44.41 -5.16
C GLU A 228 -36.51 -43.97 -3.82
N ASN A 229 -36.95 -44.59 -2.72
CA ASN A 229 -36.59 -44.23 -1.34
C ASN A 229 -35.12 -44.63 -1.03
N VAL A 230 -34.60 -44.34 0.17
CA VAL A 230 -33.42 -45.03 0.75
C VAL A 230 -33.52 -46.57 0.60
N ALA A 231 -34.74 -47.07 0.40
CA ALA A 231 -35.07 -48.42 -0.06
C ALA A 231 -34.39 -48.86 -1.37
N ASP A 232 -33.91 -47.97 -2.24
CA ASP A 232 -33.31 -48.32 -3.53
C ASP A 232 -31.79 -48.41 -3.48
N ILE A 233 -31.10 -47.60 -2.68
CA ILE A 233 -29.70 -47.89 -2.33
C ILE A 233 -29.66 -49.17 -1.48
N ALA A 234 -30.52 -49.25 -0.47
CA ALA A 234 -30.69 -50.48 0.30
C ALA A 234 -31.14 -51.63 -0.60
N GLY A 235 -31.93 -51.36 -1.63
CA GLY A 235 -32.42 -52.31 -2.62
C GLY A 235 -31.33 -52.79 -3.55
N TYR A 236 -30.47 -51.91 -4.07
CA TYR A 236 -29.32 -52.27 -4.88
C TYR A 236 -28.30 -53.07 -4.07
N MET A 237 -27.99 -52.62 -2.85
CA MET A 237 -27.12 -53.37 -1.94
C MET A 237 -27.71 -54.74 -1.61
N LYS A 238 -29.02 -54.82 -1.30
CA LYS A 238 -29.72 -56.06 -0.93
C LYS A 238 -29.93 -57.02 -2.09
N ASN A 239 -30.26 -56.50 -3.27
CA ASN A 239 -30.70 -57.31 -4.40
C ASN A 239 -29.58 -57.59 -5.40
N GLN A 240 -28.50 -56.79 -5.42
CA GLN A 240 -27.39 -57.00 -6.36
C GLN A 240 -26.07 -57.31 -5.66
N GLN A 241 -25.64 -56.50 -4.68
CA GLN A 241 -24.32 -56.69 -4.08
C GLN A 241 -24.29 -57.87 -3.09
N LEU A 242 -25.25 -57.98 -2.18
CA LEU A 242 -25.30 -59.07 -1.19
C LEU A 242 -25.44 -60.46 -1.83
N PRO A 243 -26.29 -60.67 -2.86
CA PRO A 243 -26.37 -61.97 -3.55
C PRO A 243 -25.08 -62.32 -4.29
N GLY A 244 -24.39 -61.31 -4.87
CA GLY A 244 -23.08 -61.51 -5.48
C GLY A 244 -22.04 -61.99 -4.47
N ILE A 245 -22.01 -61.39 -3.28
CA ILE A 245 -21.13 -61.80 -2.18
C ILE A 245 -21.51 -63.19 -1.66
N SER A 246 -22.80 -63.49 -1.48
CA SER A 246 -23.28 -64.82 -1.06
C SER A 246 -22.82 -65.90 -2.04
N THR A 247 -22.97 -65.65 -3.33
CA THR A 247 -22.51 -66.57 -4.39
C THR A 247 -21.00 -66.81 -4.33
N GLN A 248 -20.22 -65.75 -4.07
CA GLN A 248 -18.76 -65.89 -3.90
C GLN A 248 -18.41 -66.73 -2.66
N ILE A 249 -19.13 -66.56 -1.55
CA ILE A 249 -18.95 -67.35 -0.34
C ILE A 249 -19.30 -68.82 -0.59
N ASP A 250 -20.41 -69.11 -1.28
CA ASP A 250 -20.82 -70.47 -1.61
C ASP A 250 -19.80 -71.18 -2.51
N ASN A 251 -19.25 -70.45 -3.50
CA ASN A 251 -18.17 -70.95 -4.35
C ASN A 251 -16.88 -71.24 -3.56
N LEU A 252 -16.53 -70.37 -2.61
CA LEU A 252 -15.37 -70.58 -1.72
C LEU A 252 -15.59 -71.79 -0.80
N ASN A 253 -16.76 -71.92 -0.19
CA ASN A 253 -17.11 -73.07 0.66
C ASN A 253 -17.05 -74.38 -0.12
N THR A 254 -17.58 -74.40 -1.34
CA THR A 254 -17.48 -75.57 -2.24
C THR A 254 -16.03 -75.93 -2.53
N THR A 255 -15.19 -74.94 -2.82
CA THR A 255 -13.77 -75.13 -3.09
C THR A 255 -13.05 -75.70 -1.87
N ILE A 256 -13.28 -75.14 -0.68
CA ILE A 256 -12.67 -75.60 0.57
C ILE A 256 -13.07 -77.05 0.88
N ASN A 257 -14.36 -77.39 0.77
CA ASN A 257 -14.86 -78.74 1.03
C ASN A 257 -14.20 -79.79 0.12
N ASN A 258 -13.96 -79.44 -1.15
CA ASN A 258 -13.24 -80.31 -2.09
C ASN A 258 -11.78 -80.55 -1.68
N PHE A 259 -11.13 -79.58 -1.03
CA PHE A 259 -9.75 -79.73 -0.54
C PHE A 259 -9.63 -80.48 0.79
N THR A 260 -10.66 -80.39 1.64
CA THR A 260 -10.67 -81.05 2.97
C THR A 260 -11.22 -82.48 2.92
N GLY A 261 -12.06 -82.81 1.94
CA GLY A 261 -12.65 -84.14 1.77
C GLY A 261 -11.82 -85.11 0.92
N ALA A 262 -10.77 -84.64 0.23
CA ALA A 262 -9.90 -85.50 -0.56
C ALA A 262 -8.96 -86.29 0.37
N ASP A 263 -8.98 -87.61 0.23
CA ASP A 263 -8.02 -88.50 0.89
C ASP A 263 -6.60 -88.23 0.35
N LYS A 264 -5.66 -87.98 1.26
CA LYS A 264 -4.26 -87.64 0.97
C LYS A 264 -3.29 -88.68 1.50
N THR A 265 -3.78 -89.75 2.12
CA THR A 265 -2.92 -90.78 2.70
C THR A 265 -2.73 -91.90 1.70
N ALA A 266 -1.47 -92.18 1.34
CA ALA A 266 -1.16 -93.34 0.52
C ALA A 266 -1.42 -94.65 1.29
N PRO A 267 -1.86 -95.73 0.62
CA PRO A 267 -2.04 -97.03 1.26
C PRO A 267 -0.71 -97.56 1.79
N THR A 268 -0.71 -98.21 2.95
CA THR A 268 0.47 -98.93 3.43
C THR A 268 0.49 -100.33 2.82
N VAL A 269 1.60 -100.68 2.16
CA VAL A 269 1.76 -101.94 1.42
C VAL A 269 2.79 -102.82 2.10
N LYS A 270 2.53 -104.12 2.19
CA LYS A 270 3.52 -105.14 2.57
C LYS A 270 3.41 -106.35 1.65
N VAL A 271 4.54 -106.79 1.10
CA VAL A 271 4.62 -107.90 0.14
C VAL A 271 5.41 -109.04 0.74
N LYS A 272 4.85 -110.25 0.70
CA LYS A 272 5.53 -111.48 1.14
C LYS A 272 5.23 -112.61 0.16
N THR A 273 6.17 -113.53 -0.05
CA THR A 273 5.87 -114.73 -0.85
C THR A 273 4.84 -115.59 -0.14
N LEU A 274 3.91 -116.16 -0.91
CA LEU A 274 2.84 -117.01 -0.38
C LEU A 274 3.41 -118.23 0.37
N SER A 275 4.52 -118.77 -0.11
CA SER A 275 5.22 -119.91 0.50
C SER A 275 6.22 -119.52 1.59
N GLY A 276 6.52 -118.23 1.78
CA GLY A 276 7.64 -117.75 2.59
C GLY A 276 9.02 -117.99 1.97
N ALA A 277 9.10 -118.56 0.76
CA ALA A 277 10.36 -118.81 0.08
C ALA A 277 11.02 -117.49 -0.35
N LEU A 278 12.34 -117.39 -0.18
CA LEU A 278 13.16 -116.26 -0.64
C LEU A 278 13.90 -116.55 -1.96
N ALA A 279 13.72 -117.76 -2.51
CA ALA A 279 14.30 -118.19 -3.77
C ALA A 279 13.35 -119.07 -4.58
N THR A 280 13.51 -119.10 -5.90
CA THR A 280 12.72 -119.91 -6.83
C THR A 280 13.55 -120.36 -8.03
N SER A 281 13.29 -121.54 -8.58
CA SER A 281 13.81 -121.97 -9.90
C SER A 281 12.85 -121.61 -11.05
N GLY A 282 11.64 -121.14 -10.72
CA GLY A 282 10.64 -120.73 -11.70
C GLY A 282 10.88 -119.32 -12.25
N ASN A 283 10.11 -118.97 -13.28
CA ASN A 283 10.10 -117.61 -13.85
C ASN A 283 9.14 -116.64 -13.11
N SER A 284 8.44 -117.12 -12.08
CA SER A 284 7.56 -116.32 -11.24
C SER A 284 7.42 -116.92 -9.84
N VAL A 285 6.94 -116.11 -8.90
CA VAL A 285 6.54 -116.53 -7.55
C VAL A 285 5.21 -115.90 -7.18
N GLN A 286 4.36 -116.63 -6.45
CA GLN A 286 3.14 -116.06 -5.89
C GLN A 286 3.46 -115.28 -4.61
N ALA A 287 2.91 -114.08 -4.49
CA ALA A 287 3.07 -113.22 -3.32
C ALA A 287 1.73 -112.72 -2.80
N ILE A 288 1.59 -112.64 -1.48
CA ILE A 288 0.48 -111.97 -0.80
C ILE A 288 0.85 -110.49 -0.64
N VAL A 289 -0.08 -109.62 -1.00
CA VAL A 289 0.00 -108.17 -0.79
C VAL A 289 -0.95 -107.78 0.32
N THR A 290 -0.42 -107.37 1.47
CA THR A 290 -1.21 -106.80 2.56
C THR A 290 -1.30 -105.29 2.34
N ILE A 291 -2.51 -104.77 2.28
CA ILE A 291 -2.80 -103.35 2.03
C ILE A 291 -3.62 -102.85 3.21
N THR A 292 -3.21 -101.74 3.81
CA THR A 292 -4.00 -101.04 4.84
C THR A 292 -4.13 -99.57 4.45
N ASP A 293 -5.36 -99.10 4.39
CA ASP A 293 -5.72 -97.72 4.09
C ASP A 293 -6.95 -97.35 4.93
N SER A 294 -7.04 -96.11 5.39
CA SER A 294 -8.14 -95.65 6.24
C SER A 294 -9.43 -95.40 5.48
N ASN A 295 -9.37 -95.14 4.16
CA ASN A 295 -10.51 -94.58 3.44
C ASN A 295 -10.91 -95.33 2.16
N ASP A 296 -10.23 -96.44 1.81
CA ASP A 296 -10.50 -97.17 0.56
C ASP A 296 -10.67 -98.69 0.72
N SER A 297 -11.51 -99.26 -0.13
CA SER A 297 -11.77 -100.70 -0.27
C SER A 297 -11.32 -101.26 -1.63
N THR A 298 -11.01 -100.39 -2.59
CA THR A 298 -10.63 -100.73 -3.96
C THR A 298 -9.19 -100.30 -4.23
N PHE A 299 -8.39 -101.23 -4.76
CA PHE A 299 -6.98 -100.97 -5.02
C PHE A 299 -6.59 -101.52 -6.38
N THR A 300 -5.69 -100.81 -7.03
CA THR A 300 -4.98 -101.30 -8.23
C THR A 300 -3.50 -101.45 -7.90
N TYR A 301 -2.80 -102.39 -8.52
CA TYR A 301 -1.38 -102.60 -8.32
C TYR A 301 -0.61 -102.59 -9.64
N SER A 302 0.65 -102.17 -9.59
CA SER A 302 1.62 -102.35 -10.66
C SER A 302 2.89 -103.02 -10.14
N ILE A 303 3.58 -103.73 -11.03
CA ILE A 303 4.86 -104.37 -10.75
C ILE A 303 5.94 -103.57 -11.47
N ASN A 304 6.96 -103.12 -10.73
CA ASN A 304 8.10 -102.35 -11.22
C ASN A 304 7.70 -101.11 -12.06
N GLY A 305 6.58 -100.47 -11.71
CA GLY A 305 6.09 -99.27 -12.39
C GLY A 305 5.39 -99.52 -13.73
N GLY A 306 5.05 -100.78 -14.06
CA GLY A 306 4.26 -101.11 -15.25
C GLY A 306 2.79 -100.70 -15.16
N SER A 307 1.96 -101.32 -16.00
CA SER A 307 0.51 -101.08 -16.00
C SER A 307 -0.14 -101.44 -14.67
N TYR A 308 -1.20 -100.71 -14.31
CA TYR A 308 -2.00 -100.99 -13.12
C TYR A 308 -3.09 -102.02 -13.44
N PHE A 309 -3.24 -102.99 -12.54
CA PHE A 309 -4.25 -104.04 -12.58
C PHE A 309 -5.04 -104.05 -11.27
N SER A 310 -6.30 -104.48 -11.28
CA SER A 310 -7.08 -104.61 -10.04
C SER A 310 -6.45 -105.62 -9.10
N VAL A 311 -6.34 -105.27 -7.82
CA VAL A 311 -5.84 -106.21 -6.80
C VAL A 311 -6.84 -107.37 -6.66
N PRO A 312 -6.42 -108.63 -6.85
CA PRO A 312 -7.32 -109.78 -6.72
C PRO A 312 -7.98 -109.86 -5.34
N GLY A 313 -9.19 -110.42 -5.25
CA GLY A 313 -9.93 -110.54 -3.98
C GLY A 313 -9.18 -111.35 -2.91
N ASN A 314 -8.38 -112.33 -3.33
CA ASN A 314 -7.52 -113.13 -2.45
C ASN A 314 -6.18 -112.44 -2.10
N LYS A 315 -5.91 -111.25 -2.64
CA LYS A 315 -4.69 -110.46 -2.45
C LYS A 315 -3.39 -111.18 -2.87
N ILE A 316 -3.50 -112.21 -3.71
CA ILE A 316 -2.35 -112.95 -4.24
C ILE A 316 -2.04 -112.48 -5.66
N ILE A 317 -0.80 -112.10 -5.92
CA ILE A 317 -0.31 -111.67 -7.23
C ILE A 317 0.89 -112.52 -7.67
N SER A 318 1.10 -112.62 -8.98
CA SER A 318 2.26 -113.30 -9.56
C SER A 318 3.37 -112.29 -9.81
N LEU A 319 4.52 -112.46 -9.15
CA LEU A 319 5.69 -111.62 -9.30
C LEU A 319 6.67 -112.27 -10.30
N PRO A 320 7.09 -111.58 -11.38
CA PRO A 320 8.02 -112.11 -12.36
C PRO A 320 9.45 -112.16 -11.79
N VAL A 321 10.14 -113.28 -12.01
CA VAL A 321 11.54 -113.50 -11.60
C VAL A 321 12.32 -113.93 -12.84
N SER A 322 12.92 -112.97 -13.54
CA SER A 322 13.44 -113.19 -14.90
C SER A 322 14.94 -113.51 -14.94
N THR A 323 15.76 -112.89 -14.08
CA THR A 323 17.22 -113.01 -14.12
C THR A 323 17.76 -113.97 -13.05
N PHE A 324 18.83 -114.72 -13.35
CA PHE A 324 19.55 -115.51 -12.34
C PHE A 324 20.10 -114.59 -11.25
N GLY A 325 20.00 -115.01 -9.98
CA GLY A 325 20.39 -114.19 -8.83
C GLY A 325 19.26 -113.32 -8.24
N PRO A 326 19.59 -112.30 -7.42
CA PRO A 326 18.60 -111.47 -6.75
C PRO A 326 17.76 -110.61 -7.71
N ASN A 327 16.44 -110.73 -7.63
CA ASN A 327 15.47 -109.87 -8.34
C ASN A 327 14.78 -108.97 -7.30
N ALA A 328 15.00 -107.65 -7.37
CA ALA A 328 14.24 -106.69 -6.59
C ALA A 328 12.94 -106.35 -7.34
N ILE A 329 11.81 -106.62 -6.71
CA ILE A 329 10.49 -106.45 -7.32
C ILE A 329 9.68 -105.49 -6.45
N THR A 330 9.40 -104.31 -6.98
CA THR A 330 8.58 -103.29 -6.33
C THR A 330 7.14 -103.46 -6.75
N VAL A 331 6.26 -103.59 -5.78
CA VAL A 331 4.81 -103.57 -5.98
C VAL A 331 4.30 -102.21 -5.55
N ASN A 332 3.75 -101.45 -6.49
CA ASN A 332 3.05 -100.20 -6.20
C ASN A 332 1.56 -100.52 -6.09
N VAL A 333 0.90 -100.01 -5.07
CA VAL A 333 -0.56 -100.11 -4.91
C VAL A 333 -1.11 -98.69 -4.88
N LYS A 334 -2.11 -98.46 -5.72
CA LYS A 334 -2.83 -97.20 -5.85
C LYS A 334 -4.26 -97.37 -5.34
N ASP A 335 -4.69 -96.43 -4.50
CA ASP A 335 -6.09 -96.30 -4.07
C ASP A 335 -6.98 -95.72 -5.20
N ALA A 336 -8.26 -95.46 -4.93
CA ALA A 336 -9.24 -94.94 -5.87
C ALA A 336 -9.04 -93.44 -6.18
N VAL A 337 -8.41 -92.68 -5.29
CA VAL A 337 -8.14 -91.25 -5.48
C VAL A 337 -6.77 -90.97 -6.09
N GLY A 338 -5.94 -91.99 -6.25
CA GLY A 338 -4.67 -91.97 -6.94
C GLY A 338 -3.42 -91.90 -6.05
N ASN A 339 -3.55 -91.97 -4.72
CA ASN A 339 -2.36 -92.04 -3.85
C ASN A 339 -1.71 -93.43 -4.00
N ILE A 340 -0.36 -93.47 -3.96
CA ILE A 340 0.41 -94.67 -4.23
C ILE A 340 1.27 -95.03 -3.02
N GLY A 341 1.06 -96.23 -2.49
CA GLY A 341 1.97 -96.90 -1.57
C GLY A 341 2.81 -97.95 -2.29
N SER A 342 3.95 -98.34 -1.74
CA SER A 342 4.78 -99.38 -2.34
C SER A 342 5.54 -100.20 -1.32
N ASP A 343 5.89 -101.42 -1.72
CA ASP A 343 6.83 -102.27 -1.00
C ASP A 343 7.71 -103.04 -2.00
N THR A 344 8.93 -103.36 -1.59
CA THR A 344 9.90 -104.08 -2.42
C THR A 344 10.30 -105.39 -1.77
N ILE A 345 10.11 -106.48 -2.49
CA ILE A 345 10.59 -107.80 -2.09
C ILE A 345 11.76 -108.23 -2.97
N ILE A 346 12.74 -108.94 -2.38
CA ILE A 346 13.89 -109.48 -3.09
C ILE A 346 13.76 -111.00 -3.15
N ILE A 347 13.72 -111.56 -4.36
CA ILE A 347 13.62 -113.00 -4.61
C ILE A 347 14.81 -113.46 -5.43
N ARG A 348 15.52 -114.48 -4.97
CA ARG A 348 16.66 -115.05 -5.71
C ARG A 348 16.19 -116.11 -6.71
N LYS A 349 16.56 -115.97 -7.98
CA LYS A 349 16.43 -117.05 -8.96
C LYS A 349 17.62 -118.00 -8.88
N LEU A 350 17.33 -119.28 -8.74
CA LEU A 350 18.30 -120.38 -8.73
C LEU A 350 18.67 -120.79 -10.15
#